data_AF-A0A937PYU0-F1
#
_entry.id   AF-A0A937PYU0-F1
#
_cell.length_a   1.000
_cell.length_b   1.000
_cell.length_c   1.000
_cell.angle_alpha   90.00
_cell.angle_beta   90.00
_cell.angle_gamma   90.00
#
_symmetry.space_group_name_H-M   'P 1'
#
loop_
_entity.id
_entity.type
_entity.pdbx_description
1 polymer ?
#
loop_
_entity_poly.entity_id
_entity_poly.type
_entity_poly.pdbx_seq_one_letter_code
_entity_poly.pdbx_strand_id
1 'polypeptide(L)'
;MKGVCPISIGTRVLILAFFVLSLFLAGPGQCQTAGVALLLQQSPAGGGVVSPEVGVHHYAEDEEVTLIAVPKPGYQFVYWLGDVLDPTANKTTALLDKPKIIIAIFQRVESGQLAVGQNRPAGGGGGAIVTPGQAISPSAVRTGSPGGGGGSTPTTPTEGDDPFPPDDPPLDPPDDPYDPPDVPEPATGLLLLGGLALLRNRRSATAGRRA
;
A
#
# COMPACT_ATOMS: atom_id res chain seq x y z
N MET A 1 62.61 -47.27 42.87
CA MET A 1 61.81 -47.86 41.79
C MET A 1 60.36 -47.94 42.27
N LYS A 2 59.47 -47.03 41.82
CA LYS A 2 58.07 -46.98 42.29
C LYS A 2 57.24 -47.96 41.46
N GLY A 3 56.69 -48.98 42.11
CA GLY A 3 55.85 -50.00 41.47
C GLY A 3 54.55 -49.39 40.96
N VAL A 4 54.32 -49.51 39.65
CA VAL A 4 53.06 -49.12 39.04
C VAL A 4 52.04 -50.22 39.33
N CYS A 5 51.00 -49.89 40.10
CA CYS A 5 49.90 -50.81 40.39
C CYS A 5 49.22 -51.26 39.08
N PRO A 6 48.92 -52.56 38.91
CA PRO A 6 48.22 -53.03 37.71
C PRO A 6 46.76 -52.54 37.77
N ILE A 7 46.47 -51.49 37.00
CA ILE A 7 45.11 -50.98 36.79
C ILE A 7 44.29 -52.12 36.15
N SER A 8 43.32 -52.64 36.90
CA SER A 8 42.42 -53.72 36.50
C SER A 8 41.70 -53.36 35.18
N ILE A 9 41.50 -54.36 34.32
CA ILE A 9 40.78 -54.23 33.04
C ILE A 9 39.40 -53.56 33.25
N GLY A 10 38.74 -53.82 34.38
CA GLY A 10 37.47 -53.18 34.74
C GLY A 10 37.58 -51.67 34.90
N THR A 11 38.68 -51.15 35.45
CA THR A 11 38.93 -49.72 35.59
C THR A 11 39.18 -49.05 34.25
N ARG A 12 39.83 -49.76 33.30
CA ARG A 12 40.07 -49.26 31.94
C ARG A 12 38.78 -49.21 31.12
N VAL A 13 37.92 -50.22 31.24
CA VAL A 13 36.60 -50.25 30.59
C VAL A 13 35.68 -49.18 31.17
N LEU A 14 35.72 -48.96 32.50
CA LEU A 14 34.96 -47.90 33.15
C LEU A 14 35.41 -46.51 32.69
N ILE A 15 36.73 -46.27 32.62
CA ILE A 15 37.28 -44.99 32.14
C ILE A 15 36.91 -44.75 30.68
N LEU A 16 37.00 -45.76 29.81
CA LEU A 16 36.59 -45.63 28.41
C LEU A 16 35.08 -45.42 28.27
N ALA A 17 34.26 -46.11 29.06
CA ALA A 17 32.81 -45.93 29.05
C ALA A 17 32.41 -44.52 29.52
N PHE A 18 33.08 -43.99 30.56
CA PHE A 18 32.89 -42.60 30.99
C PHE A 18 33.41 -41.62 29.94
N PHE A 19 34.55 -41.87 29.30
CA PHE A 19 35.08 -40.99 28.26
C PHE A 19 34.17 -40.93 27.03
N VAL A 20 33.62 -42.08 26.61
CA VAL A 20 32.64 -42.17 25.51
C VAL A 20 31.31 -41.52 25.91
N LEU A 21 30.84 -41.73 27.14
CA LEU A 21 29.62 -41.10 27.67
C LEU A 21 29.78 -39.58 27.80
N SER A 22 30.96 -39.10 28.23
CA SER A 22 31.29 -37.67 28.29
C SER A 22 31.41 -37.05 26.90
N LEU A 23 31.96 -37.77 25.91
CA LEU A 23 31.99 -37.32 24.52
C LEU A 23 30.58 -37.32 23.88
N PHE A 24 29.67 -38.17 24.35
CA PHE A 24 28.29 -38.23 23.85
C PHE A 24 27.38 -37.19 24.52
N LEU A 25 27.60 -36.84 25.79
CA LEU A 25 26.88 -35.78 26.50
C LEU A 25 27.43 -34.37 26.21
N ALA A 26 28.66 -34.26 25.69
CA ALA A 26 29.27 -33.01 25.25
C ALA A 26 29.16 -32.80 23.73
N GLY A 27 28.05 -33.24 23.11
CA GLY A 27 27.66 -32.67 21.83
C GLY A 27 27.55 -31.15 22.00
N PRO A 28 28.00 -30.33 21.02
CA PRO A 28 27.83 -28.89 21.11
C PRO A 28 26.35 -28.65 21.35
N GLY A 29 26.03 -28.04 22.50
CA GLY A 29 24.68 -27.59 22.78
C GLY A 29 24.24 -26.81 21.56
N GLN A 30 23.25 -27.32 20.85
CA GLN A 30 22.54 -26.52 19.86
C GLN A 30 21.83 -25.46 20.68
N CYS A 31 22.55 -24.39 21.02
CA CYS A 31 21.94 -23.09 21.22
C CYS A 31 21.30 -22.85 19.86
N GLN A 32 20.02 -23.22 19.75
CA GLN A 32 19.25 -22.98 18.55
C GLN A 32 19.31 -21.47 18.39
N THR A 33 20.06 -20.98 17.40
CA THR A 33 20.03 -19.57 17.01
C THR A 33 18.56 -19.23 16.85
N ALA A 34 18.03 -18.44 17.78
CA ALA A 34 16.66 -18.01 17.76
C ALA A 34 16.56 -17.03 16.60
N GLY A 35 16.01 -17.49 15.47
CA GLY A 35 15.90 -16.66 14.27
C GLY A 35 15.10 -15.39 14.52
N VAL A 36 15.38 -14.37 13.72
CA VAL A 36 14.69 -13.08 13.74
C VAL A 36 13.45 -13.14 12.83
N ALA A 37 12.33 -12.63 13.31
CA ALA A 37 11.08 -12.62 12.56
C ALA A 37 10.91 -11.36 11.70
N LEU A 38 10.62 -11.54 10.41
CA LEU A 38 10.22 -10.48 9.48
C LEU A 38 8.75 -10.65 9.13
N LEU A 39 7.91 -9.65 9.46
CA LEU A 39 6.54 -9.55 8.96
C LEU A 39 6.52 -8.65 7.72
N LEU A 40 6.15 -9.23 6.58
CA LEU A 40 6.05 -8.52 5.31
C LEU A 40 4.58 -8.33 4.95
N GLN A 41 4.17 -7.11 4.62
CA GLN A 41 2.80 -6.74 4.26
C GLN A 41 2.77 -5.93 2.96
N GLN A 42 1.56 -5.73 2.42
CA GLN A 42 1.34 -4.83 1.30
C GLN A 42 0.06 -4.01 1.53
N SER A 43 0.04 -2.78 1.00
CA SER A 43 -1.14 -1.92 1.03
C SER A 43 -1.28 -1.12 -0.27
N PRO A 44 -2.45 -1.13 -0.94
CA PRO A 44 -3.61 -1.98 -0.66
C PRO A 44 -3.34 -3.46 -0.92
N ALA A 45 -4.13 -4.33 -0.29
CA ALA A 45 -4.09 -5.76 -0.56
C ALA A 45 -4.35 -6.03 -2.05
N GLY A 46 -3.45 -6.81 -2.67
CA GLY A 46 -3.55 -7.12 -4.10
C GLY A 46 -3.12 -6.01 -5.06
N GLY A 47 -2.59 -4.87 -4.57
CA GLY A 47 -2.01 -3.82 -5.43
C GLY A 47 -0.73 -4.25 -6.15
N GLY A 48 -0.08 -5.31 -5.67
CA GLY A 48 1.13 -5.86 -6.27
C GLY A 48 1.35 -7.33 -5.93
N VAL A 49 2.55 -7.79 -6.25
CA VAL A 49 3.17 -9.01 -5.77
C VAL A 49 4.46 -8.60 -5.06
N VAL A 50 4.68 -9.16 -3.87
CA VAL A 50 5.87 -8.90 -3.06
C VAL A 50 6.66 -10.21 -2.95
N SER A 51 7.98 -10.13 -3.02
CA SER A 51 8.92 -11.24 -2.81
C SER A 51 9.93 -10.84 -1.74
N PRO A 52 10.11 -11.61 -0.64
CA PRO A 52 9.34 -12.79 -0.23
C PRO A 52 7.84 -12.55 -0.15
N GLU A 53 7.02 -13.61 -0.10
CA GLU A 53 5.57 -13.43 -0.07
C GLU A 53 5.11 -12.66 1.18
N VAL A 54 3.93 -12.04 1.12
CA VAL A 54 3.33 -11.37 2.28
C VAL A 54 3.08 -12.41 3.38
N GLY A 55 3.60 -12.15 4.59
CA GLY A 55 3.53 -13.10 5.69
C GLY A 55 4.66 -12.93 6.70
N VAL A 56 4.73 -13.87 7.65
CA VAL A 56 5.80 -13.94 8.64
C VAL A 56 6.88 -14.89 8.14
N HIS A 57 8.12 -14.41 8.16
CA HIS A 57 9.32 -15.15 7.76
C HIS A 57 10.32 -15.16 8.91
N HIS A 58 11.14 -16.21 9.00
CA HIS A 58 12.19 -16.33 10.01
C HIS A 58 13.55 -16.46 9.32
N TYR A 59 14.50 -15.65 9.75
CA TYR A 59 15.85 -15.57 9.20
C TYR A 59 16.89 -15.69 10.31
N ALA A 60 18.15 -15.89 9.96
CA ALA A 60 19.23 -15.77 10.93
C ALA A 60 19.36 -14.32 11.42
N GLU A 61 19.93 -14.13 12.60
CA GLU A 61 20.31 -12.80 13.08
C GLU A 61 21.37 -12.20 12.14
N ASP A 62 21.28 -10.89 11.91
CA ASP A 62 22.14 -10.11 11.01
C ASP A 62 22.10 -10.56 9.53
N GLU A 63 21.06 -11.30 9.13
CA GLU A 63 20.87 -11.70 7.74
C GLU A 63 20.34 -10.54 6.87
N GLU A 64 20.87 -10.41 5.65
CA GLU A 64 20.39 -9.44 4.67
C GLU A 64 19.37 -10.08 3.73
N VAL A 65 18.12 -9.61 3.78
CA VAL A 65 17.02 -10.11 2.97
C VAL A 65 16.73 -9.16 1.82
N THR A 66 16.76 -9.67 0.59
CA THR A 66 16.36 -8.91 -0.61
C THR A 66 14.85 -8.89 -0.75
N LEU A 67 14.26 -7.70 -0.81
CA LEU A 67 12.84 -7.45 -0.99
C LEU A 67 12.57 -6.91 -2.39
N ILE A 68 11.52 -7.42 -3.05
CA ILE A 68 11.12 -7.01 -4.40
C ILE A 68 9.61 -6.76 -4.40
N ALA A 69 9.17 -5.62 -4.93
CA ALA A 69 7.78 -5.26 -5.13
C ALA A 69 7.49 -5.08 -6.63
N VAL A 70 6.58 -5.89 -7.15
CA VAL A 70 6.11 -5.84 -8.53
C VAL A 70 4.67 -5.34 -8.54
N PRO A 71 4.37 -4.12 -9.01
CA PRO A 71 3.00 -3.62 -9.05
C PRO A 71 2.16 -4.39 -10.06
N LYS A 72 0.85 -4.56 -9.75
CA LYS A 72 -0.11 -5.09 -10.73
C LYS A 72 -0.56 -4.00 -11.71
N PRO A 73 -1.14 -4.37 -12.86
CA PRO A 73 -1.71 -3.41 -13.80
C PRO A 73 -2.68 -2.44 -13.12
N GLY A 74 -2.56 -1.15 -13.44
CA GLY A 74 -3.34 -0.08 -12.79
C GLY A 74 -2.85 0.32 -11.40
N TYR A 75 -1.72 -0.23 -10.93
CA TYR A 75 -1.04 0.19 -9.72
C TYR A 75 0.41 0.58 -10.02
N GLN A 76 0.98 1.41 -9.15
CA GLN A 76 2.40 1.72 -9.10
C GLN A 76 2.92 1.44 -7.69
N PHE A 77 4.16 0.97 -7.61
CA PHE A 77 4.88 0.93 -6.34
C PHE A 77 5.28 2.37 -5.96
N VAL A 78 5.04 2.75 -4.70
CA VAL A 78 5.34 4.09 -4.20
C VAL A 78 6.59 4.06 -3.34
N TYR A 79 6.59 3.24 -2.28
CA TYR A 79 7.73 3.04 -1.38
C TYR A 79 7.51 1.85 -0.44
N TRP A 80 8.56 1.43 0.26
CA TRP A 80 8.55 0.52 1.39
C TRP A 80 8.44 1.31 2.69
N LEU A 81 7.47 0.97 3.52
CA LEU A 81 7.39 1.45 4.89
C LEU A 81 8.11 0.45 5.81
N GLY A 82 9.05 0.92 6.60
CA GLY A 82 9.85 0.08 7.51
C GLY A 82 11.33 0.39 7.39
N ASP A 83 12.16 -0.50 7.95
CA ASP A 83 13.61 -0.36 7.96
C ASP A 83 14.22 -1.17 6.81
N VAL A 84 14.54 -0.46 5.73
CA VAL A 84 15.15 -0.97 4.49
C VAL A 84 16.22 0.02 4.01
N LEU A 85 17.19 -0.46 3.23
CA LEU A 85 18.28 0.39 2.73
C LEU A 85 17.80 1.50 1.79
N ASP A 86 16.92 1.15 0.85
CA ASP A 86 16.28 2.10 -0.07
C ASP A 86 14.77 1.92 -0.04
N PRO A 87 14.01 2.83 0.60
CA PRO A 87 12.56 2.78 0.65
C PRO A 87 11.88 3.01 -0.71
N THR A 88 12.53 3.71 -1.64
CA THR A 88 11.90 4.12 -2.91
C THR A 88 12.21 3.18 -4.07
N ALA A 89 13.25 2.36 -3.94
CA ALA A 89 13.54 1.32 -4.92
C ALA A 89 12.57 0.15 -4.80
N ASN A 90 12.01 -0.27 -5.92
CA ASN A 90 11.15 -1.47 -5.99
C ASN A 90 11.88 -2.77 -5.63
N LYS A 91 13.21 -2.75 -5.64
CA LYS A 91 14.10 -3.80 -5.14
C LYS A 91 15.04 -3.18 -4.11
N THR A 92 15.01 -3.71 -2.89
CA THR A 92 15.79 -3.19 -1.76
C THR A 92 16.27 -4.34 -0.88
N THR A 93 17.07 -4.02 0.13
CA THR A 93 17.55 -4.99 1.12
C THR A 93 17.17 -4.53 2.52
N ALA A 94 16.85 -5.48 3.39
CA ALA A 94 16.62 -5.26 4.81
C ALA A 94 17.61 -6.09 5.64
N LEU A 95 18.29 -5.47 6.60
CA LEU A 95 19.17 -6.16 7.55
C LEU A 95 18.36 -6.61 8.76
N LEU A 96 18.31 -7.90 9.06
CA LEU A 96 17.51 -8.44 10.16
C LEU A 96 18.31 -8.60 11.46
N ASP A 97 18.58 -7.47 12.11
CA ASP A 97 19.17 -7.38 13.47
C ASP A 97 18.15 -7.69 14.58
N LYS A 98 16.87 -7.43 14.34
CA LYS A 98 15.76 -7.60 15.28
C LYS A 98 14.44 -7.81 14.54
N PRO A 99 13.35 -8.21 15.21
CA PRO A 99 12.08 -8.39 14.53
C PRO A 99 11.61 -7.12 13.83
N LYS A 100 11.22 -7.22 12.55
CA LYS A 100 10.83 -6.07 11.73
C LYS A 100 9.47 -6.28 11.07
N ILE A 101 8.79 -5.16 10.82
CA ILE A 101 7.57 -5.10 10.02
C ILE A 101 7.89 -4.20 8.83
N ILE A 102 7.70 -4.72 7.61
CA ILE A 102 7.93 -4.00 6.36
C ILE A 102 6.68 -4.08 5.51
N ILE A 103 6.26 -2.96 4.93
CA ILE A 103 5.03 -2.85 4.14
C ILE A 103 5.34 -2.27 2.77
N ALA A 104 5.02 -2.99 1.69
CA ALA A 104 5.05 -2.45 0.34
C ALA A 104 3.82 -1.55 0.10
N ILE A 105 4.05 -0.27 -0.22
CA ILE A 105 2.96 0.68 -0.51
C ILE A 105 2.79 0.79 -2.02
N PHE A 106 1.57 0.52 -2.48
CA PHE A 106 1.13 0.68 -3.85
C PHE A 106 0.04 1.74 -3.94
N GLN A 107 -0.05 2.41 -5.09
CA GLN A 107 -1.09 3.38 -5.39
C GLN A 107 -1.73 3.06 -6.73
N ARG A 108 -3.05 3.25 -6.83
CA ARG A 108 -3.75 3.10 -8.12
C ARG A 108 -3.30 4.22 -9.06
N VAL A 109 -2.94 3.86 -10.28
CA VAL A 109 -2.68 4.80 -11.37
C VAL A 109 -4.00 5.00 -12.10
N GLU A 110 -4.63 6.15 -11.87
CA GLU A 110 -5.76 6.54 -12.71
C GLU A 110 -5.21 6.81 -14.11
N SER A 111 -5.76 6.11 -15.10
CA SER A 111 -5.44 6.33 -16.51
C SER A 111 -6.10 7.63 -16.97
N GLY A 112 -5.73 8.75 -16.35
CA GLY A 112 -6.21 10.09 -16.69
C GLY A 112 -5.56 10.54 -17.98
N GLN A 113 -6.34 10.49 -19.05
CA GLN A 113 -6.05 11.11 -20.35
C GLN A 113 -4.73 10.68 -20.99
N LEU A 114 -4.83 9.58 -21.74
CA LEU A 114 -4.23 9.61 -23.08
C LEU A 114 -4.69 10.93 -23.69
N ALA A 115 -3.78 11.88 -23.91
CA ALA A 115 -4.08 12.98 -24.80
C ALA A 115 -4.43 12.33 -26.13
N VAL A 116 -5.72 12.18 -26.42
CA VAL A 116 -6.20 12.05 -27.79
C VAL A 116 -5.58 13.27 -28.46
N GLY A 117 -4.57 13.03 -29.27
CA GLY A 117 -4.00 14.03 -30.14
C GLY A 117 -5.12 14.52 -31.04
N GLN A 118 -5.88 15.51 -30.56
CA GLN A 118 -6.63 16.36 -31.45
C GLN A 118 -5.56 17.08 -32.26
N ASN A 119 -5.37 16.60 -33.49
CA ASN A 119 -4.97 17.42 -34.62
C ASN A 119 -5.93 18.62 -34.71
N ARG A 120 -5.85 19.57 -33.78
CA ARG A 120 -6.27 20.93 -34.04
C ARG A 120 -5.19 21.47 -34.97
N PRO A 121 -5.45 21.71 -36.27
CA PRO A 121 -4.57 22.56 -37.05
C PRO A 121 -4.56 23.93 -36.35
N ALA A 122 -3.47 24.17 -35.62
CA ALA A 122 -3.17 25.47 -35.05
C ALA A 122 -3.12 26.47 -36.21
N GLY A 123 -3.89 27.56 -36.06
CA GLY A 123 -4.16 28.54 -37.10
C GLY A 123 -2.88 29.05 -37.78
N GLY A 124 -2.80 28.84 -39.09
CA GLY A 124 -1.86 29.54 -39.96
C GLY A 124 -2.40 30.94 -40.25
N GLY A 125 -1.83 31.95 -39.60
CA GLY A 125 -1.94 33.34 -40.05
C GLY A 125 -1.21 33.48 -41.38
N GLY A 126 -1.98 33.69 -42.46
CA GLY A 126 -1.45 33.92 -43.80
C GLY A 126 -0.78 35.29 -43.91
N GLY A 127 0.54 35.33 -43.73
CA GLY A 127 1.38 36.44 -44.15
C GLY A 127 1.45 36.49 -45.68
N ALA A 128 1.05 37.62 -46.25
CA ALA A 128 1.16 37.90 -47.68
C ALA A 128 2.65 37.93 -48.09
N ILE A 129 3.08 36.98 -48.90
CA ILE A 129 4.31 37.07 -49.68
C ILE A 129 3.96 37.67 -51.04
N VAL A 130 4.30 38.94 -51.22
CA VAL A 130 4.27 39.61 -52.52
C VAL A 130 5.60 39.29 -53.21
N THR A 131 5.57 38.40 -54.20
CA THR A 131 6.73 38.14 -55.08
C THR A 131 6.69 39.13 -56.25
N PRO A 132 7.79 39.85 -56.56
CA PRO A 132 7.82 40.78 -57.68
C PRO A 132 7.95 39.99 -58.99
N GLY A 133 7.00 40.15 -59.91
CA GLY A 133 7.21 39.72 -61.31
C GLY A 133 6.06 39.04 -62.06
N GLN A 134 4.84 38.92 -61.51
CA GLN A 134 3.73 38.34 -62.28
C GLN A 134 2.61 39.35 -62.53
N ALA A 135 2.40 39.62 -63.82
CA ALA A 135 1.43 40.54 -64.34
C ALA A 135 -0.01 40.09 -64.03
N ILE A 136 -0.78 41.01 -63.48
CA ILE A 136 -2.24 40.95 -63.38
C ILE A 136 -2.86 40.93 -64.78
N SER A 137 -3.66 39.91 -65.09
CA SER A 137 -4.61 39.94 -66.21
C SER A 137 -6.03 39.98 -65.66
N PRO A 138 -6.79 41.08 -65.86
CA PRO A 138 -8.17 41.19 -65.42
C PRO A 138 -9.12 40.69 -66.51
N SER A 139 -9.80 39.57 -66.28
CA SER A 139 -11.04 39.15 -66.94
C SER A 139 -11.50 37.87 -66.23
N ALA A 140 -12.71 37.73 -65.69
CA ALA A 140 -13.95 38.05 -66.35
C ALA A 140 -15.01 38.63 -65.41
N VAL A 141 -15.70 39.62 -65.96
CA VAL A 141 -17.05 40.05 -65.61
C VAL A 141 -18.04 38.95 -66.02
N ARG A 142 -19.00 38.62 -65.16
CA ARG A 142 -20.35 38.12 -65.51
C ARG A 142 -21.21 38.14 -64.24
N THR A 143 -21.88 39.26 -63.94
CA THR A 143 -23.28 39.57 -64.28
C THR A 143 -24.31 38.52 -63.83
N GLY A 144 -24.97 38.81 -62.70
CA GLY A 144 -26.43 38.88 -62.57
C GLY A 144 -27.23 37.58 -62.32
N SER A 145 -27.91 37.53 -61.17
CA SER A 145 -29.33 37.12 -61.10
C SER A 145 -29.95 37.49 -59.73
N PRO A 146 -31.04 38.28 -59.69
CA PRO A 146 -31.73 38.68 -58.46
C PRO A 146 -33.03 37.90 -58.21
N GLY A 147 -33.47 37.86 -56.94
CA GLY A 147 -34.81 37.44 -56.50
C GLY A 147 -34.70 36.69 -55.16
N GLY A 148 -34.87 37.33 -54.01
CA GLY A 148 -36.15 37.67 -53.37
C GLY A 148 -36.14 36.96 -52.00
N GLY A 149 -36.55 37.48 -50.85
CA GLY A 149 -37.44 38.58 -50.52
C GLY A 149 -38.37 38.07 -49.40
N GLY A 150 -38.21 38.57 -48.18
CA GLY A 150 -39.08 38.32 -47.02
C GLY A 150 -38.40 37.45 -45.94
N GLY A 151 -38.38 37.80 -44.67
CA GLY A 151 -38.99 38.91 -43.94
C GLY A 151 -38.62 38.74 -42.46
N SER A 152 -38.40 39.89 -41.83
CA SER A 152 -38.00 40.19 -40.46
C SER A 152 -38.58 39.33 -39.31
N THR A 153 -37.69 39.03 -38.38
CA THR A 153 -37.87 38.72 -36.93
C THR A 153 -38.43 39.96 -36.17
N PRO A 154 -38.43 40.02 -34.83
CA PRO A 154 -39.08 39.22 -33.76
C PRO A 154 -39.88 40.12 -32.78
N THR A 155 -40.71 39.59 -31.86
CA THR A 155 -40.92 40.16 -30.49
C THR A 155 -41.73 39.23 -29.57
N THR A 156 -41.08 38.77 -28.50
CA THR A 156 -41.58 38.39 -27.14
C THR A 156 -42.36 39.58 -26.50
N PRO A 157 -43.20 39.50 -25.41
CA PRO A 157 -43.25 38.51 -24.32
C PRO A 157 -44.66 38.13 -23.76
N THR A 158 -44.77 36.99 -23.05
CA THR A 158 -45.72 36.85 -21.93
C THR A 158 -45.15 35.81 -20.95
N GLU A 159 -44.85 36.27 -19.74
CA GLU A 159 -44.56 35.48 -18.55
C GLU A 159 -45.85 35.33 -17.75
N GLY A 160 -46.15 34.13 -17.25
CA GLY A 160 -47.33 33.86 -16.43
C GLY A 160 -47.65 32.37 -16.29
N ASP A 161 -47.26 31.83 -15.13
CA ASP A 161 -47.86 30.71 -14.40
C ASP A 161 -47.37 29.27 -14.69
N ASP A 162 -46.37 28.87 -13.90
CA ASP A 162 -45.80 27.51 -13.74
C ASP A 162 -46.86 26.44 -13.38
N PRO A 163 -46.56 25.16 -13.65
CA PRO A 163 -46.28 24.31 -12.50
C PRO A 163 -44.86 23.74 -12.56
N PHE A 164 -44.10 24.06 -11.52
CA PHE A 164 -42.94 23.31 -11.07
C PHE A 164 -43.23 21.81 -11.21
N PRO A 165 -42.38 21.02 -11.89
CA PRO A 165 -42.44 19.57 -11.71
C PRO A 165 -42.29 19.31 -10.20
N PRO A 166 -43.06 18.38 -9.62
CA PRO A 166 -42.96 18.08 -8.20
C PRO A 166 -41.50 17.80 -7.86
N ASP A 167 -41.04 18.37 -6.74
CA ASP A 167 -39.79 18.01 -6.10
C ASP A 167 -39.64 16.49 -6.18
N ASP A 168 -38.69 16.00 -6.98
CA ASP A 168 -38.32 14.60 -6.91
C ASP A 168 -37.97 14.35 -5.44
N PRO A 169 -38.68 13.46 -4.73
CA PRO A 169 -38.28 13.10 -3.38
C PRO A 169 -36.83 12.61 -3.45
N PRO A 170 -36.00 12.87 -2.42
CA PRO A 170 -34.66 12.35 -2.39
C PRO A 170 -34.74 10.86 -2.73
N LEU A 171 -34.01 10.44 -3.77
CA LEU A 171 -33.79 9.02 -4.04
C LEU A 171 -33.41 8.40 -2.69
N ASP A 172 -34.22 7.46 -2.21
CA ASP A 172 -33.87 6.70 -1.02
C ASP A 172 -32.40 6.29 -1.16
N PRO A 173 -31.55 6.51 -0.14
CA PRO A 173 -30.18 6.05 -0.19
C PRO A 173 -30.21 4.57 -0.57
N PRO A 174 -29.30 4.08 -1.42
CA PRO A 174 -29.26 2.67 -1.77
C PRO A 174 -29.29 1.87 -0.47
N ASP A 175 -30.24 0.94 -0.34
CA ASP A 175 -30.29 -0.02 0.76
C ASP A 175 -28.86 -0.54 0.96
N ASP A 176 -28.23 -0.17 2.09
CA ASP A 176 -26.85 -0.50 2.40
C ASP A 176 -26.65 -2.02 2.22
N PRO A 177 -25.82 -2.50 1.26
CA PRO A 177 -25.41 -3.90 1.22
C PRO A 177 -24.23 -4.15 2.17
N TYR A 178 -24.18 -3.43 3.28
CA TYR A 178 -23.24 -3.68 4.36
C TYR A 178 -24.02 -4.21 5.57
N ASP A 179 -24.42 -5.48 5.49
CA ASP A 179 -24.47 -6.27 6.71
C ASP A 179 -23.03 -6.33 7.25
N PRO A 180 -22.72 -5.69 8.40
CA PRO A 180 -21.44 -5.95 9.05
C PRO A 180 -21.37 -7.46 9.33
N PRO A 181 -20.21 -8.10 9.14
CA PRO A 181 -20.08 -9.50 9.51
C PRO A 181 -20.48 -9.64 10.98
N ASP A 182 -21.43 -10.54 11.27
CA ASP A 182 -21.79 -10.95 12.62
C ASP A 182 -20.52 -11.28 13.39
N VAL A 183 -20.05 -10.34 14.19
CA VAL A 183 -18.93 -10.54 15.10
C VAL A 183 -19.47 -11.49 16.16
N PRO A 184 -18.91 -12.71 16.33
CA PRO A 184 -19.33 -13.57 17.41
C PRO A 184 -18.97 -12.89 18.73
N GLU A 185 -19.96 -12.39 19.45
CA GLU A 185 -19.77 -11.85 20.80
C GLU A 185 -19.51 -13.00 21.78
N PRO A 186 -18.31 -13.03 22.38
CA PRO A 186 -18.28 -13.30 23.82
C PRO A 186 -17.62 -12.16 24.62
N ALA A 187 -17.27 -11.03 23.99
CA ALA A 187 -16.43 -10.00 24.62
C ALA A 187 -17.12 -8.63 24.87
N THR A 188 -18.18 -8.26 24.14
CA THR A 188 -18.85 -6.96 24.35
C THR A 188 -19.55 -6.88 25.71
N GLY A 189 -20.09 -8.00 26.20
CA GLY A 189 -20.68 -8.09 27.55
C GLY A 189 -19.67 -7.87 28.69
N LEU A 190 -18.37 -8.04 28.45
CA LEU A 190 -17.32 -7.93 29.47
C LEU A 190 -16.86 -6.48 29.69
N LEU A 191 -17.09 -5.58 28.73
CA LEU A 191 -16.74 -4.16 28.84
C LEU A 191 -17.74 -3.34 29.69
N LEU A 192 -19.00 -3.78 29.79
CA LEU A 192 -20.03 -3.09 30.59
C LEU A 192 -20.01 -3.46 32.08
N LEU A 193 -19.44 -4.60 32.46
CA LEU A 193 -19.33 -5.02 33.88
C LEU A 193 -17.98 -4.64 34.52
N GLY A 194 -16.92 -4.42 33.72
CA GLY A 194 -15.59 -4.06 34.23
C GLY A 194 -15.44 -2.60 34.72
N GLY A 195 -16.34 -1.70 34.29
CA GLY A 195 -16.22 -0.26 34.56
C GLY A 195 -16.42 0.16 36.02
N LEU A 196 -17.12 -0.63 36.86
CA LEU A 196 -17.38 -0.26 38.25
C LEU A 196 -16.29 -0.69 39.25
N ALA A 197 -15.35 -1.55 38.87
CA ALA A 197 -14.30 -2.03 39.78
C ALA A 197 -13.12 -1.05 39.92
N LEU A 198 -12.89 -0.16 38.95
CA LEU A 198 -11.75 0.76 38.96
C LEU A 198 -11.98 2.08 39.73
N LEU A 199 -13.20 2.41 40.12
CA LEU A 199 -13.46 3.59 40.96
C LEU A 199 -13.29 3.35 42.47
N ARG A 200 -13.07 2.10 42.91
CA ARG A 200 -12.86 1.78 44.33
C ARG A 200 -11.39 1.61 44.73
N ASN A 201 -10.43 2.11 43.94
CA ASN A 201 -9.01 2.11 44.34
C ASN A 201 -8.36 3.50 44.41
N ARG A 202 -9.16 4.58 44.45
CA ARG A 202 -8.64 5.95 44.69
C ARG A 202 -9.07 6.53 46.05
N ARG A 203 -8.88 5.79 47.14
CA ARG A 203 -8.93 6.33 48.52
C ARG A 203 -8.00 5.55 49.46
N SER A 204 -6.71 5.47 49.17
CA SER A 204 -5.70 4.97 50.13
C SER A 204 -4.31 5.46 49.78
N ALA A 205 -4.10 6.79 49.77
CA ALA A 205 -2.75 7.35 49.67
C ALA A 205 -2.66 8.74 50.30
N THR A 206 -3.08 8.90 51.56
CA THR A 206 -2.64 10.02 52.40
C THR A 206 -2.79 9.68 53.89
N ALA A 207 -1.82 8.99 54.47
CA ALA A 207 -1.57 8.99 55.91
C ALA A 207 -0.17 8.46 56.21
N GLY A 208 0.67 9.28 56.86
CA GLY A 208 1.92 8.79 57.47
C GLY A 208 3.08 9.79 57.45
N ARG A 209 2.94 10.88 58.22
CA ARG A 209 4.03 11.79 58.62
C ARG A 209 4.44 11.43 60.05
N ARG A 210 5.74 11.53 60.35
CA ARG A 210 6.45 11.29 61.65
C ARG A 210 6.78 9.81 61.90
N ALA A 211 7.96 9.42 62.37
CA ALA A 211 8.98 10.14 63.14
C ALA A 211 10.39 9.94 62.55
#